data_AF-A0A1L3LTG2-F1
#
_entry.id   AF-A0A1L3LTG2-F1
#
_cell.length_a   1.000
_cell.length_b   1.000
_cell.length_c   1.000
_cell.angle_alpha   90.00
_cell.angle_beta   90.00
_cell.angle_gamma   90.00
#
_symmetry.space_group_name_H-M   'P 1'
#
loop_
_entity.id
_entity.type
_entity.pdbx_description
1 polymer ?
#
loop_
_entity_poly.entity_id
_entity_poly.type
_entity_poly.pdbx_seq_one_letter_code
_entity_poly.pdbx_strand_id
1 'polypeptide(L)' 'MLCNGLLDQVVFLSEQIAVLEKELRTRARQDEVASRLMTIPGVGAICATAIEALAPSAETFSKGRDFAAWDWAHA' A
#
# COMPACT_ATOMS: atom_id res chain seq x y z
N MET A 1 14.04 -9.41 -31.80
CA MET A 1 13.17 -10.43 -31.18
C MET A 1 13.24 -10.39 -29.65
N LEU A 2 14.41 -10.47 -29.01
CA LEU A 2 14.54 -10.43 -27.54
C LEU A 2 13.94 -9.17 -26.90
N CYS A 3 14.24 -7.99 -27.43
CA CYS A 3 13.68 -6.72 -26.91
C CYS A 3 12.15 -6.64 -27.04
N ASN A 4 11.56 -7.28 -28.06
CA ASN A 4 10.11 -7.27 -28.22
C ASN A 4 9.44 -8.12 -27.14
N GLY A 5 10.00 -9.31 -26.85
CA GLY A 5 9.49 -10.15 -25.76
C GLY A 5 9.61 -9.49 -24.38
N LEU A 6 10.65 -8.70 -24.13
CA LEU A 6 10.77 -7.91 -22.88
C LEU A 6 9.72 -6.80 -22.81
N LEU A 7 9.42 -6.12 -23.92
CA LEU A 7 8.37 -5.11 -23.97
C LEU A 7 6.99 -5.74 -23.74
N ASP A 8 6.72 -6.89 -24.35
CA ASP A 8 5.46 -7.64 -24.16
C ASP A 8 5.30 -8.06 -22.68
N GLN A 9 6.39 -8.46 -22.01
CA GLN A 9 6.37 -8.77 -20.57
C GLN A 9 6.08 -7.53 -19.70
N VAL A 10 6.66 -6.38 -20.02
CA VAL A 10 6.38 -5.13 -19.29
C VAL A 10 4.91 -4.75 -19.41
N VAL A 11 4.33 -4.85 -20.61
CA VAL A 11 2.91 -4.58 -20.84
C VAL A 11 2.06 -5.54 -20.02
N PHE A 12 2.32 -6.85 -20.12
CA PHE A 12 1.57 -7.87 -19.40
C PHE A 12 1.62 -7.70 -17.87
N LEU A 13 2.79 -7.39 -17.30
CA LEU A 13 2.91 -7.16 -15.87
C LEU A 13 2.23 -5.86 -15.44
N SER A 14 2.29 -4.82 -16.28
CA SER A 14 1.61 -3.55 -15.99
C SER A 14 0.09 -3.72 -15.94
N GLU A 15 -0.47 -4.53 -16.83
CA GLU A 15 -1.91 -4.87 -16.81
C GLU A 15 -2.30 -5.63 -15.54
N GLN A 16 -1.49 -6.62 -15.14
CA GLN A 16 -1.73 -7.36 -13.90
C GLN A 16 -1.63 -6.47 -12.65
N ILE A 17 -0.64 -5.57 -12.60
CA ILE A 17 -0.52 -4.58 -11.52
C ILE A 17 -1.79 -3.73 -11.47
N ALA A 18 -2.29 -3.23 -12.60
CA ALA A 18 -3.49 -2.41 -12.64
C ALA A 18 -4.74 -3.15 -12.12
N VAL A 19 -4.88 -4.44 -12.44
CA VAL A 19 -5.95 -5.30 -11.91
C VAL A 19 -5.83 -5.43 -10.40
N LEU A 20 -4.65 -5.81 -9.90
CA LEU A 20 -4.41 -6.00 -8.47
C LEU A 20 -4.61 -4.72 -7.67
N GLU A 21 -4.15 -3.58 -8.18
CA GLU A 21 -4.38 -2.29 -7.55
C GLU A 21 -5.87 -1.93 -7.45
N LYS A 22 -6.67 -2.28 -8.47
CA LYS A 22 -8.12 -2.05 -8.44
C LYS A 22 -8.80 -2.89 -7.36
N GLU A 23 -8.39 -4.15 -7.24
CA GLU A 23 -8.89 -5.03 -6.18
C GLU A 23 -8.45 -4.54 -4.80
N LEU A 24 -7.19 -4.16 -4.64
CA LEU A 24 -6.65 -3.61 -3.40
C LEU A 24 -7.41 -2.35 -2.97
N ARG A 25 -7.64 -1.40 -3.89
CA ARG A 25 -8.45 -0.21 -3.62
C ARG A 25 -9.87 -0.55 -3.18
N THR A 26 -10.45 -1.62 -3.70
CA THR A 26 -11.80 -2.06 -3.31
C THR A 26 -11.79 -2.63 -1.91
N ARG A 27 -10.84 -3.52 -1.59
CA ARG A 27 -10.68 -4.11 -0.26
C ARG A 27 -10.34 -3.05 0.80
N ALA A 28 -9.41 -2.13 0.51
CA ALA A 28 -9.03 -1.05 1.41
C ALA A 28 -10.18 -0.11 1.78
N ARG A 29 -11.19 0.06 0.90
CA ARG A 29 -12.40 0.84 1.20
C ARG A 29 -13.41 0.09 2.09
N GLN A 30 -13.34 -1.23 2.10
CA GLN A 30 -14.20 -2.10 2.91
C GLN A 30 -13.61 -2.37 4.30
N ASP A 31 -12.30 -2.23 4.43
CA ASP A 31 -11.60 -2.27 5.71
C ASP A 31 -11.71 -0.94 6.45
N GLU A 32 -12.18 -0.97 7.71
CA GLU A 32 -12.43 0.23 8.49
C GLU A 32 -11.14 1.00 8.81
N VAL A 33 -10.07 0.30 9.16
CA VAL A 33 -8.79 0.91 9.56
C VAL A 33 -8.13 1.54 8.33
N ALA A 34 -8.02 0.79 7.24
CA ALA A 34 -7.44 1.29 5.99
C ALA A 34 -8.27 2.45 5.43
N SER A 35 -9.60 2.36 5.45
CA SER A 35 -10.48 3.45 4.98
C SER A 35 -10.28 4.74 5.80
N ARG A 36 -10.11 4.62 7.13
CA ARG A 36 -9.80 5.78 7.99
C ARG A 36 -8.42 6.36 7.69
N LEU A 37 -7.40 5.52 7.53
CA LEU A 37 -6.05 5.96 7.16
C LEU A 37 -6.03 6.71 5.83
N MET A 38 -6.80 6.27 4.84
CA MET A 38 -6.92 6.93 3.53
C MET A 38 -7.54 8.34 3.58
N THR A 39 -8.11 8.77 4.70
CA THR A 39 -8.58 10.15 4.89
C THR A 39 -7.43 11.13 5.19
N ILE A 40 -6.25 10.62 5.55
CA ILE A 40 -5.05 11.43 5.76
C ILE A 40 -4.52 11.89 4.40
N PRO A 41 -4.31 13.21 4.19
CA PRO A 41 -3.76 13.71 2.94
C PRO A 41 -2.43 13.03 2.58
N GLY A 42 -2.34 12.48 1.37
CA GLY A 42 -1.15 11.76 0.88
C GLY A 42 -1.13 10.26 1.18
N VAL A 43 -2.06 9.73 1.99
CA VAL A 43 -2.15 8.28 2.26
C VAL A 43 -3.14 7.62 1.31
N GLY A 44 -2.62 6.86 0.34
CA GLY A 44 -3.42 6.07 -0.61
C GLY A 44 -3.70 4.65 -0.12
N ALA A 45 -4.51 3.90 -0.88
CA ALA A 45 -4.90 2.52 -0.53
C ALA A 45 -3.72 1.58 -0.29
N ILE A 46 -2.65 1.68 -1.11
CA ILE A 46 -1.46 0.83 -0.95
C ILE A 46 -0.81 1.08 0.41
N CYS A 47 -0.54 2.35 0.75
CA CYS A 47 0.06 2.72 2.03
C CYS A 47 -0.85 2.38 3.21
N ALA A 48 -2.15 2.67 3.10
CA ALA A 48 -3.11 2.38 4.15
C ALA A 48 -3.20 0.88 4.47
N THR A 49 -3.28 0.04 3.44
CA THR A 49 -3.29 -1.42 3.63
C THR A 49 -1.95 -1.95 4.14
N ALA A 50 -0.82 -1.38 3.71
CA ALA A 50 0.48 -1.76 4.24
C ALA A 50 0.62 -1.42 5.73
N ILE A 51 0.18 -0.22 6.14
CA ILE A 51 0.17 0.20 7.55
C ILE A 51 -0.75 -0.72 8.36
N GLU A 52 -1.98 -0.97 7.90
CA GLU A 52 -2.91 -1.84 8.61
C GLU A 52 -2.37 -3.27 8.78
N ALA A 53 -1.76 -3.84 7.73
CA ALA A 53 -1.29 -5.22 7.75
C ALA A 53 0.04 -5.43 8.49
N LEU A 54 0.93 -4.43 8.48
CA LEU A 54 2.32 -4.59 8.93
C LEU A 54 2.65 -3.80 10.19
N ALA A 55 1.91 -2.73 10.49
CA ALA A 55 2.18 -1.94 11.69
C ALA A 55 1.76 -2.71 12.95
N PRO A 56 2.56 -2.64 14.02
CA PRO A 56 2.08 -3.07 15.33
C PRO A 56 0.93 -2.16 15.79
N SER A 57 0.16 -2.64 16.75
CA SER A 57 -0.97 -1.89 17.33
C SER A 57 -0.56 -0.47 17.72
N ALA A 58 -1.43 0.51 17.46
CA ALA A 58 -1.12 1.93 17.67
C ALA A 58 -0.68 2.25 19.12
N GLU A 59 -1.19 1.50 20.09
CA GLU A 59 -0.86 1.60 21.52
C GLU A 59 0.60 1.24 21.83
N THR A 60 1.30 0.57 20.91
CA THR A 60 2.74 0.27 21.02
C THR A 60 3.60 1.53 20.89
N PHE A 61 3.06 2.59 20.28
CA PHE A 61 3.76 3.84 20.07
C PHE A 61 3.36 4.88 21.13
N SER A 62 4.35 5.47 21.80
CA SER A 62 4.08 6.49 22.84
C SER A 62 3.55 7.81 22.25
N LYS A 63 3.88 8.10 20.98
CA LYS A 63 3.48 9.30 20.25
C LYS A 63 3.63 9.09 18.74
N GLY A 64 2.93 9.90 17.95
CA GLY A 64 2.95 9.77 16.48
C GLY A 64 4.34 9.88 15.84
N ARG A 65 5.28 10.61 16.46
CA ARG A 65 6.68 10.67 15.97
C ARG A 65 7.41 9.32 16.09
N ASP A 66 7.06 8.51 17.08
CA ASP A 66 7.69 7.21 17.29
C ASP A 66 7.15 6.22 16.24
N PHE A 67 5.87 6.31 15.88
CA PHE A 67 5.30 5.62 14.72
C PHE A 67 5.98 6.03 13.42
N ALA A 68 6.10 7.34 13.15
CA ALA A 68 6.75 7.82 11.93
C ALA A 68 8.21 7.35 11.84
N ALA A 69 8.96 7.31 12.94
CA ALA A 69 10.32 6.79 12.95
C ALA A 69 10.40 5.28 12.68
N TRP A 70 9.42 4.51 13.17
CA TRP A 70 9.32 3.08 12.89
C TRP A 70 9.05 2.82 11.40
N ASP A 71 8.12 3.57 10.81
CA ASP A 71 7.75 3.43 9.39
C ASP A 71 8.98 3.59 8.50
N TRP A 72 9.79 4.63 8.71
CA TRP A 72 11.05 4.81 7.96
C TRP A 72 12.11 3.75 8.22
N ALA A 73 12.07 3.04 9.35
CA ALA A 73 13.05 2.00 9.69
C ALA A 73 12.68 0.63 9.11
N HIS A 74 11.42 0.41 8.72
CA HIS A 74 10.91 -0.88 8.27
C HIS A 74 10.19 -0.83 6.90
N ALA A 75 10.10 0.35 6.27
CA ALA A 75 9.67 0.54 4.88
C ALA A 75 10.77 0.16 3.87
#